data_AF-F1LCD1-F1
#
_entry.id   AF-F1LCD1-F1
#
_cell.length_a   1.000
_cell.length_b   1.000
_cell.length_c   1.000
_cell.angle_alpha   90.00
_cell.angle_beta   90.00
_cell.angle_gamma   90.00
#
_symmetry.space_group_name_H-M   'P 1'
#
loop_
_entity.id
_entity.type
_entity.pdbx_description
1 polymer ?
#
loop_
_entity_poly.entity_id
_entity_poly.type
_entity_poly.pdbx_seq_one_letter_code
_entity_poly.pdbx_strand_id
1 'polypeptide(L)'
;MKLLFLVPLEWVSLWFRAPFMLLVGDIRQGLFYAVLFSFWLIFAGEHLIDDTSRNNLASYWRNLTAVLVASTCLLVYDIAERGMQLSNPFFSIWASENGSKLAYTVVYIASICVIFYFCFLAYKVWKVWSTIKMKRSAQLYRTNEHRRLKVEAIIYRFKFLMFFTLVCAAFTVISYIMKQYGEGQIHSDTPTESILVHSTSAFFTGTFGMWNIYVLLLLALYAPSHKHYANANVLADETEDLMDGTATESAALTTFVKPATD
;
A
#
# COMPACT_ATOMS: atom_id res chain seq x y z
N MET A 1 3.27 -1.16 -14.27
CA MET A 1 3.22 -1.92 -13.00
C MET A 1 2.02 -2.89 -12.89
N LYS A 2 0.84 -2.58 -13.45
CA LYS A 2 -0.32 -3.51 -13.54
C LYS A 2 -0.05 -4.85 -14.25
N LEU A 3 0.92 -4.91 -15.17
CA LEU A 3 1.16 -6.13 -15.95
C LEU A 3 1.87 -7.25 -15.18
N LEU A 4 2.77 -6.94 -14.23
CA LEU A 4 3.67 -7.95 -13.66
C LEU A 4 2.93 -8.97 -12.76
N PHE A 5 1.75 -8.59 -12.25
CA PHE A 5 0.90 -9.46 -11.43
C PHE A 5 -0.18 -10.23 -12.20
N LEU A 6 -0.47 -9.81 -13.43
CA LEU A 6 -1.46 -10.45 -14.28
C LEU A 6 -0.83 -11.34 -15.34
N VAL A 7 0.51 -11.41 -15.42
CA VAL A 7 1.17 -12.38 -16.29
C VAL A 7 0.74 -13.78 -15.81
N PRO A 8 0.10 -14.57 -16.67
CA PRO A 8 -0.26 -15.96 -16.40
C PRO A 8 1.00 -16.83 -16.42
N LEU A 9 1.99 -16.51 -15.58
CA LEU A 9 3.29 -17.20 -15.51
C LEU A 9 3.09 -18.66 -15.09
N GLU A 10 1.99 -18.93 -14.39
CA GLU A 10 1.50 -20.27 -14.04
C GLU A 10 1.19 -21.14 -15.26
N TRP A 11 0.88 -20.54 -16.41
CA TRP A 11 0.63 -21.30 -17.64
C TRP A 11 1.92 -21.83 -18.25
N VAL A 12 3.07 -21.24 -17.91
CA VAL A 12 4.38 -21.79 -18.28
C VAL A 12 4.64 -23.12 -17.56
N SER A 13 4.06 -23.33 -16.36
CA SER A 13 4.23 -24.60 -15.65
C SER A 13 3.41 -25.76 -16.23
N LEU A 14 2.45 -25.49 -17.13
CA LEU A 14 1.74 -26.53 -17.88
C LEU A 14 2.64 -27.21 -18.91
N TRP A 15 3.64 -26.50 -19.44
CA TRP A 15 4.59 -27.03 -20.41
C TRP A 15 5.94 -27.44 -19.79
N PHE A 16 6.34 -26.82 -18.68
CA PHE A 16 7.61 -27.08 -18.02
C PHE A 16 7.42 -27.35 -16.53
N ARG A 17 8.11 -28.36 -15.99
CA ARG A 17 8.14 -28.60 -14.54
C ARG A 17 8.94 -27.46 -13.89
N ALA A 18 8.25 -26.48 -13.30
CA ALA A 18 8.83 -25.23 -12.82
C ALA A 18 8.83 -25.15 -11.27
N PRO A 19 9.81 -25.76 -10.57
CA PRO A 19 9.88 -25.71 -9.12
C PRO A 19 10.14 -24.28 -8.60
N PHE A 20 10.65 -23.37 -9.44
CA PHE A 20 10.85 -21.94 -9.15
C PHE A 20 9.56 -21.13 -9.05
N MET A 21 8.41 -21.69 -9.45
CA MET A 21 7.16 -20.95 -9.51
C MET A 21 6.65 -20.52 -8.13
N LEU A 22 6.88 -21.33 -7.10
CA LEU A 22 6.56 -21.00 -5.71
C LEU A 22 7.35 -19.77 -5.23
N LEU A 23 8.67 -19.77 -5.47
CA LEU A 23 9.55 -18.64 -5.14
C LEU A 23 9.13 -17.36 -5.88
N VAL A 24 8.79 -17.46 -7.17
CA VAL A 24 8.32 -16.31 -7.96
C VAL A 24 6.98 -15.78 -7.42
N GLY A 25 6.09 -16.66 -6.97
CA GLY A 25 4.84 -16.28 -6.30
C GLY A 25 5.07 -15.49 -5.02
N ASP A 26 5.94 -16.01 -4.15
CA ASP A 26 6.31 -15.38 -2.87
C ASP A 26 6.97 -14.00 -3.10
N ILE A 27 7.90 -13.89 -4.04
CA ILE A 27 8.56 -12.61 -4.41
C ILE A 27 7.53 -11.59 -4.92
N ARG A 28 6.61 -12.00 -5.78
CA ARG A 28 5.56 -11.11 -6.30
C ARG A 28 4.70 -10.60 -5.17
N GLN A 29 4.17 -11.48 -4.33
CA GLN A 29 3.34 -11.12 -3.19
C GLN A 29 4.07 -10.20 -2.21
N GLY A 30 5.33 -10.51 -1.88
CA GLY A 30 6.18 -9.65 -1.04
C GLY A 30 6.38 -8.25 -1.62
N LEU A 31 6.66 -8.14 -2.93
CA LEU A 31 6.80 -6.86 -3.61
C LEU A 31 5.50 -6.04 -3.59
N PHE A 32 4.35 -6.69 -3.79
CA PHE A 32 3.06 -6.01 -3.70
C PHE A 32 2.84 -5.39 -2.31
N TYR A 33 3.10 -6.15 -1.24
CA TYR A 33 2.96 -5.64 0.13
C TYR A 33 3.96 -4.51 0.45
N ALA A 34 5.22 -4.64 0.01
CA ALA A 34 6.22 -3.59 0.21
C ALA A 34 5.80 -2.26 -0.45
N VAL A 35 5.26 -2.33 -1.66
CA VAL A 35 4.73 -1.16 -2.38
C VAL A 35 3.48 -0.61 -1.70
N LEU A 36 2.57 -1.47 -1.26
CA LEU A 36 1.35 -1.06 -0.56
C LEU A 36 1.67 -0.32 0.75
N PHE A 37 2.59 -0.84 1.56
CA PHE A 37 3.02 -0.19 2.81
C PHE A 37 3.76 1.12 2.54
N SER A 38 4.64 1.15 1.54
CA SER A 38 5.31 2.39 1.11
C SER A 38 4.30 3.45 0.67
N PHE A 39 3.29 3.06 -0.12
CA PHE A 39 2.21 3.92 -0.55
C PHE A 39 1.44 4.50 0.65
N TRP A 40 1.02 3.66 1.61
CA TRP A 40 0.27 4.13 2.79
C TRP A 40 1.04 5.13 3.64
N LEU A 41 2.34 4.93 3.81
CA LEU A 41 3.20 5.84 4.55
C LEU A 41 3.30 7.20 3.85
N ILE A 42 3.61 7.20 2.55
CA ILE A 42 3.72 8.43 1.75
C ILE A 42 2.38 9.14 1.70
N PHE A 43 1.30 8.41 1.41
CA PHE A 43 -0.05 8.92 1.29
C PHE A 43 -0.56 9.58 2.58
N ALA A 44 -0.35 8.94 3.72
CA ALA A 44 -0.69 9.51 5.04
C ALA A 44 0.20 10.71 5.40
N GLY A 45 1.45 10.74 4.92
CA GLY A 45 2.38 11.85 5.09
C GLY A 45 1.99 13.09 4.28
N GLU A 46 1.62 12.91 3.01
CA GLU A 46 1.23 13.99 2.10
C GLU A 46 -0.08 14.67 2.55
N HIS A 47 -1.06 13.90 3.02
CA HIS A 47 -2.33 14.46 3.52
C HIS A 47 -2.22 15.14 4.90
N LEU A 48 -1.04 15.12 5.52
CA LEU A 48 -0.74 15.80 6.80
C LEU A 48 -0.29 17.25 6.63
N ILE A 49 -0.11 17.75 5.40
CA ILE A 49 0.49 19.07 5.13
C ILE A 49 -0.45 20.20 5.59
N ASP A 50 -0.25 20.61 6.84
CA ASP A 50 -0.61 21.93 7.36
C ASP A 50 0.42 22.53 8.32
N ASP A 51 1.59 21.93 8.46
CA ASP A 51 2.68 22.58 9.20
C ASP A 51 3.69 23.12 8.19
N THR A 52 3.88 24.44 8.23
CA THR A 52 4.82 25.32 7.51
C THR A 52 6.27 24.79 7.36
N SER A 53 6.63 23.62 7.91
CA SER A 53 7.90 22.93 7.63
C SER A 53 7.81 22.06 6.37
N ARG A 54 8.15 22.69 5.24
CA ARG A 54 8.36 22.13 3.89
C ARG A 54 8.78 20.64 3.86
N ASN A 55 8.07 19.85 3.05
CA ASN A 55 8.57 18.94 2.00
C ASN A 55 9.91 18.21 2.19
N ASN A 56 10.30 17.85 3.41
CA ASN A 56 11.43 16.96 3.59
C ASN A 56 10.92 15.52 3.43
N LEU A 57 10.92 15.04 2.19
CA LEU A 57 10.94 13.60 1.88
C LEU A 57 12.03 12.90 2.73
N ALA A 58 13.10 13.63 3.06
CA ALA A 58 14.14 13.26 4.02
C ALA A 58 13.63 12.92 5.45
N SER A 59 12.55 13.56 5.92
CA SER A 59 11.93 13.27 7.22
C SER A 59 11.26 11.89 7.23
N TYR A 60 10.77 11.44 6.07
CA TYR A 60 10.09 10.17 5.88
C TYR A 60 11.02 9.05 5.40
N TRP A 61 12.17 9.40 4.82
CA TRP A 61 13.14 8.46 4.25
C TRP A 61 13.58 7.38 5.25
N ARG A 62 13.78 7.73 6.53
CA ARG A 62 14.20 6.77 7.58
C ARG A 62 13.18 5.64 7.80
N ASN A 63 11.89 5.96 7.75
CA ASN A 63 10.84 4.96 7.93
C ASN A 63 10.59 4.18 6.63
N LEU A 64 10.70 4.85 5.47
CA LEU A 64 10.64 4.19 4.17
C LEU A 64 11.79 3.19 4.01
N THR A 65 13.01 3.54 4.41
CA THR A 65 14.16 2.63 4.43
C THR A 65 13.94 1.47 5.39
N ALA A 66 13.27 1.67 6.53
CA ALA A 66 12.97 0.57 7.44
C ALA A 66 12.03 -0.48 6.80
N VAL A 67 11.00 -0.04 6.07
CA VAL A 67 10.10 -0.95 5.33
C VAL A 67 10.87 -1.67 4.21
N LEU A 68 11.68 -0.95 3.45
CA LEU A 68 12.49 -1.54 2.38
C LEU A 68 13.48 -2.56 2.93
N VAL A 69 14.22 -2.22 3.98
CA VAL A 69 15.18 -3.13 4.64
C VAL A 69 14.47 -4.36 5.20
N ALA A 70 13.33 -4.22 5.88
CA ALA A 70 12.56 -5.36 6.38
C ALA A 70 12.08 -6.27 5.23
N SER A 71 11.58 -5.68 4.15
CA SER A 71 11.14 -6.45 2.97
C SER A 71 12.30 -7.14 2.25
N THR A 72 13.47 -6.51 2.16
CA THR A 72 14.68 -7.12 1.57
C THR A 72 15.22 -8.25 2.46
N CYS A 73 15.20 -8.09 3.78
CA CYS A 73 15.60 -9.16 4.70
C CYS A 73 14.69 -10.40 4.58
N LEU A 74 13.37 -10.20 4.51
CA LEU A 74 12.42 -11.30 4.27
C LEU A 74 12.60 -11.93 2.88
N LEU A 75 12.86 -11.12 1.84
CA LEU A 75 13.17 -11.63 0.51
C LEU A 75 14.42 -12.52 0.50
N VAL A 76 15.49 -12.10 1.18
CA VAL A 76 16.72 -12.89 1.30
C VAL A 76 16.44 -14.21 2.03
N TYR A 77 15.61 -14.18 3.07
CA TYR A 77 15.17 -15.39 3.76
C TYR A 77 14.38 -16.33 2.85
N ASP A 78 13.40 -15.82 2.11
CA ASP A 78 12.60 -16.62 1.18
C ASP A 78 13.48 -17.23 0.07
N ILE A 79 14.45 -16.48 -0.46
CA ILE A 79 15.42 -16.99 -1.44
C ILE A 79 16.32 -18.06 -0.80
N ALA A 80 16.74 -17.88 0.46
CA ALA A 80 17.58 -18.86 1.14
C ALA A 80 16.82 -20.17 1.45
N GLU A 81 15.55 -20.10 1.84
CA GLU A 81 14.73 -21.27 2.15
C GLU A 81 14.19 -21.93 0.87
N ARG A 82 13.37 -21.20 0.10
CA ARG A 82 12.71 -21.71 -1.13
C ARG A 82 13.69 -21.88 -2.29
N GLY A 83 14.72 -21.03 -2.39
CA GLY A 83 15.73 -21.15 -3.46
C GLY A 83 16.62 -22.39 -3.28
N MET A 84 16.99 -22.72 -2.04
CA MET A 84 17.71 -23.97 -1.76
C MET A 84 16.84 -25.21 -1.97
N GLN A 85 15.53 -25.11 -1.73
CA GLN A 85 14.57 -26.18 -2.02
C GLN A 85 14.50 -26.55 -3.51
N LEU A 86 14.92 -25.66 -4.43
CA LEU A 86 15.00 -25.96 -5.86
C LEU A 86 16.06 -27.01 -6.19
N SER A 87 17.17 -27.01 -5.45
CA SER A 87 18.25 -27.97 -5.63
C SER A 87 18.04 -29.21 -4.75
N ASN A 88 17.53 -29.01 -3.53
CA ASN A 88 17.31 -30.08 -2.55
C ASN A 88 15.91 -29.96 -1.93
N PRO A 89 14.91 -30.75 -2.36
CA PRO A 89 13.53 -30.61 -1.88
C PRO A 89 13.36 -30.94 -0.39
N PHE A 90 14.30 -31.66 0.21
CA PHE A 90 14.33 -31.98 1.64
C PHE A 90 15.13 -30.95 2.46
N PHE A 91 15.65 -29.90 1.83
CA PHE A 91 16.33 -28.84 2.55
C PHE A 91 15.32 -28.03 3.36
N SER A 92 15.61 -27.91 4.65
CA SER A 92 14.89 -27.03 5.55
C SER A 92 15.92 -26.25 6.35
N ILE A 93 15.83 -24.91 6.30
CA ILE A 93 16.71 -24.03 7.08
C ILE A 93 16.55 -24.32 8.59
N TRP A 94 15.37 -24.80 8.98
CA TRP A 94 14.99 -25.16 10.35
C TRP A 94 15.62 -26.48 10.83
N ALA A 95 16.16 -27.29 9.93
CA ALA A 95 16.81 -28.56 10.30
C ALA A 95 18.25 -28.37 10.82
N SER A 96 18.89 -27.25 10.50
CA SER A 96 20.25 -26.94 10.95
C SER A 96 20.21 -25.95 12.12
N GLU A 97 21.01 -26.20 13.16
CA GLU A 97 21.04 -25.32 14.34
C GLU A 97 21.44 -23.87 14.00
N ASN A 98 22.39 -23.69 13.08
CA ASN A 98 22.81 -22.37 12.60
C ASN A 98 21.74 -21.73 11.70
N GLY A 99 21.06 -22.53 10.87
CA GLY A 99 19.99 -22.08 9.99
C GLY A 99 18.76 -21.60 10.76
N SER A 100 18.32 -22.35 11.78
CA SER A 100 17.21 -21.98 12.65
C SER A 100 17.48 -20.69 13.42
N LYS A 101 18.70 -20.52 13.98
CA LYS A 101 19.10 -19.28 14.66
C LYS A 101 19.00 -18.06 13.73
N LEU A 102 19.44 -18.20 12.47
CA LEU A 102 19.32 -17.16 11.45
C LEU A 102 17.86 -16.88 11.11
N ALA A 103 17.05 -17.92 10.87
CA ALA A 103 15.63 -17.80 10.57
C ALA A 103 14.87 -17.04 11.66
N TYR A 104 15.03 -17.45 12.92
CA TYR A 104 14.45 -16.74 14.06
C TYR A 104 14.87 -15.28 14.09
N THR A 105 16.17 -15.00 13.91
CA THR A 105 16.70 -13.62 13.93
C THR A 105 16.04 -12.74 12.85
N VAL A 106 15.91 -13.24 11.62
CA VAL A 106 15.27 -12.50 10.52
C VAL A 106 13.79 -12.25 10.82
N VAL A 107 13.05 -13.25 11.30
CA VAL A 107 11.63 -13.12 11.65
C VAL A 107 11.42 -12.14 12.80
N TYR A 108 12.27 -12.18 13.84
CA TYR A 108 12.18 -11.25 14.97
C TYR A 108 12.46 -9.81 14.54
N ILE A 109 13.52 -9.58 13.76
CA ILE A 109 13.85 -8.23 13.25
C ILE A 109 12.71 -7.70 12.38
N ALA A 110 12.20 -8.49 11.44
CA ALA A 110 11.09 -8.10 10.57
C ALA A 110 9.83 -7.75 11.37
N SER A 111 9.52 -8.55 12.39
CA SER A 111 8.36 -8.36 13.27
C SER A 111 8.46 -7.04 14.05
N ILE A 112 9.63 -6.73 14.64
CA ILE A 112 9.87 -5.47 15.34
C ILE A 112 9.73 -4.27 14.37
N CYS A 113 10.32 -4.36 13.17
CA CYS A 113 10.18 -3.32 12.14
C CYS A 113 8.73 -3.07 11.74
N VAL A 114 7.94 -4.13 11.58
CA VAL A 114 6.50 -4.05 11.25
C VAL A 114 5.71 -3.37 12.38
N ILE A 115 5.99 -3.70 13.65
CA ILE A 115 5.34 -3.06 14.79
C ILE A 115 5.64 -1.55 14.82
N PHE A 116 6.91 -1.17 14.69
CA PHE A 116 7.31 0.25 14.62
C PHE A 116 6.62 0.98 13.46
N TYR A 117 6.53 0.33 12.30
CA TYR A 117 5.82 0.85 11.13
C TYR A 117 4.33 1.10 11.43
N PHE A 118 3.62 0.14 12.03
CA PHE A 118 2.20 0.30 12.37
C PHE A 118 1.96 1.39 13.41
N CYS A 119 2.80 1.49 14.44
CA CYS A 119 2.72 2.58 15.41
C CYS A 119 2.87 3.96 14.75
N PHE A 120 3.84 4.09 13.82
CA PHE A 120 4.04 5.33 13.08
C PHE A 120 2.88 5.67 12.14
N LEU A 121 2.38 4.67 11.40
CA LEU A 121 1.23 4.83 10.52
C LEU A 121 -0.02 5.27 11.32
N ALA A 122 -0.27 4.63 12.47
CA ALA A 122 -1.37 4.99 13.36
C ALA A 122 -1.23 6.42 13.89
N TYR A 123 -0.03 6.82 14.31
CA TYR A 123 0.24 8.21 14.72
C TYR A 123 -0.06 9.21 13.59
N LYS A 124 0.36 8.92 12.35
CA LYS A 124 0.10 9.77 11.19
C LYS A 124 -1.38 9.86 10.87
N VAL A 125 -2.09 8.74 10.83
CA VAL A 125 -3.54 8.69 10.63
C VAL A 125 -4.27 9.46 11.73
N TRP A 126 -3.86 9.30 12.99
CA TRP A 126 -4.42 10.04 14.12
C TRP A 126 -4.19 11.56 13.98
N LYS A 127 -2.97 11.98 13.62
CA LYS A 127 -2.66 13.39 13.41
C LYS A 127 -3.48 13.97 12.26
N VAL A 128 -3.59 13.27 11.12
CA VAL A 128 -4.45 13.67 9.99
C VAL A 128 -5.92 13.81 10.44
N TRP A 129 -6.42 12.84 11.20
CA TRP A 129 -7.80 12.87 11.71
C TRP A 129 -8.05 14.05 12.66
N SER A 130 -7.08 14.35 13.54
CA SER A 130 -7.11 15.49 14.45
C SER A 130 -7.05 16.83 13.70
N THR A 131 -6.15 16.96 12.74
CA THR A 131 -6.02 18.16 11.89
C THR A 131 -7.28 18.41 11.07
N ILE A 132 -7.89 17.37 10.47
CA ILE A 132 -9.16 17.51 9.74
C ILE A 132 -10.27 18.00 10.67
N LYS A 133 -10.36 17.47 11.90
CA LYS A 133 -11.35 17.92 12.89
C LYS A 133 -11.18 19.40 13.24
N MET A 134 -9.93 19.82 13.49
CA MET A 134 -9.60 21.19 13.90
C MET A 134 -9.75 22.21 12.75
N LYS A 135 -9.36 21.86 11.52
CA LYS A 135 -9.58 22.71 10.34
C LYS A 135 -11.04 22.83 9.94
N ARG A 136 -11.82 21.74 10.07
CA ARG A 136 -13.25 21.76 9.76
C ARG A 136 -14.02 22.72 10.68
N SER A 137 -13.62 22.87 11.94
CA SER A 137 -14.25 23.86 12.83
C SER A 137 -13.79 25.30 12.53
N ALA A 138 -12.54 25.52 12.14
CA ALA A 138 -11.98 26.86 11.92
C ALA A 138 -12.18 27.44 10.50
N GLN A 139 -12.03 26.62 9.46
CA GLN A 139 -11.87 27.05 8.06
C GLN A 139 -13.20 27.11 7.29
N LEU A 140 -14.18 26.29 7.70
CA LEU A 140 -15.50 26.19 7.07
C LEU A 140 -16.34 27.45 7.26
N TYR A 141 -16.00 28.29 8.25
CA TYR A 141 -16.71 29.52 8.60
C TYR A 141 -16.20 30.80 7.91
N ARG A 142 -15.04 30.80 7.25
CA ARG A 142 -14.36 32.07 6.85
C ARG A 142 -13.89 32.17 5.40
N THR A 143 -14.23 31.22 4.54
CA THR A 143 -13.58 31.07 3.21
C THR A 143 -14.59 30.94 2.07
N ASN A 144 -14.25 31.54 0.91
CA ASN A 144 -14.92 31.43 -0.38
C ASN A 144 -15.38 30.01 -0.73
N GLU A 145 -16.61 29.88 -1.24
CA GLU A 145 -17.30 28.61 -1.51
C GLU A 145 -16.51 27.67 -2.42
N HIS A 146 -15.87 28.19 -3.47
CA HIS A 146 -15.06 27.39 -4.39
C HIS A 146 -13.83 26.74 -3.74
N ARG A 147 -13.18 27.41 -2.77
CA ARG A 147 -12.02 26.85 -2.05
C ARG A 147 -12.47 25.78 -1.04
N ARG A 148 -13.64 25.97 -0.43
CA ARG A 148 -14.28 24.96 0.45
C ARG A 148 -14.55 23.66 -0.30
N LEU A 149 -15.19 23.75 -1.47
CA LEU A 149 -15.53 22.58 -2.29
C LEU A 149 -14.29 21.78 -2.72
N LYS A 150 -13.18 22.46 -3.07
CA LYS A 150 -11.91 21.79 -3.42
C LYS A 150 -11.32 21.02 -2.22
N VAL A 151 -11.24 21.65 -1.04
CA VAL A 151 -10.69 21.00 0.17
C VAL A 151 -11.58 19.85 0.65
N GLU A 152 -12.90 20.02 0.58
CA GLU A 152 -13.87 18.99 0.93
C GLU A 152 -13.77 17.77 0.02
N ALA A 153 -13.59 17.98 -1.29
CA ALA A 153 -13.38 16.89 -2.25
C ALA A 153 -12.10 16.08 -1.95
N ILE A 154 -11.00 16.74 -1.58
CA ILE A 154 -9.74 16.07 -1.21
C ILE A 154 -9.92 15.25 0.07
N ILE A 155 -10.53 15.83 1.11
CA ILE A 155 -10.80 15.13 2.37
C ILE A 155 -11.73 13.93 2.17
N TYR A 156 -12.75 14.07 1.31
CA TYR A 156 -13.67 12.99 1.01
C TYR A 156 -12.96 11.81 0.35
N ARG A 157 -12.11 12.06 -0.67
CA ARG A 157 -11.30 11.01 -1.32
C ARG A 157 -10.39 10.28 -0.35
N PHE A 158 -9.73 11.03 0.54
CA PHE A 158 -8.89 10.46 1.59
C PHE A 158 -9.69 9.54 2.53
N LYS A 159 -10.82 10.04 3.07
CA LYS A 159 -11.66 9.27 4.00
C LYS A 159 -12.25 8.02 3.36
N PHE A 160 -12.70 8.13 2.11
CA PHE A 160 -13.21 7.00 1.34
C PHE A 160 -12.13 5.93 1.16
N LEU A 161 -10.93 6.31 0.72
CA LEU A 161 -9.83 5.38 0.52
C LEU A 161 -9.39 4.70 1.83
N MET A 162 -9.32 5.47 2.92
CA MET A 162 -8.97 4.94 4.24
C MET A 162 -10.02 3.96 4.76
N PHE A 163 -11.31 4.28 4.65
CA PHE A 163 -12.39 3.36 5.02
C PHE A 163 -12.34 2.09 4.17
N PHE A 164 -12.18 2.21 2.85
CA PHE A 164 -12.12 1.07 1.95
C PHE A 164 -10.93 0.16 2.27
N THR A 165 -9.78 0.72 2.64
CA THR A 165 -8.59 -0.04 3.06
C THR A 165 -8.83 -0.81 4.34
N LEU A 166 -9.50 -0.22 5.33
CA LEU A 166 -9.85 -0.92 6.58
C LEU A 166 -10.80 -2.08 6.33
N VAL A 167 -11.78 -1.90 5.43
CA VAL A 167 -12.68 -3.00 5.01
C VAL A 167 -11.89 -4.11 4.32
N CYS A 168 -10.97 -3.76 3.41
CA CYS A 168 -10.12 -4.74 2.74
C CYS A 168 -9.22 -5.50 3.72
N ALA A 169 -8.63 -4.80 4.68
CA ALA A 169 -7.79 -5.40 5.71
C ALA A 169 -8.61 -6.33 6.62
N ALA A 170 -9.79 -5.91 7.08
CA ALA A 170 -10.67 -6.73 7.90
C ALA A 170 -11.09 -8.02 7.18
N PHE A 171 -11.49 -7.92 5.91
CA PHE A 171 -11.85 -9.09 5.11
C PHE A 171 -10.67 -10.04 4.87
N THR A 172 -9.46 -9.49 4.71
CA THR A 172 -8.23 -10.29 4.58
C THR A 172 -7.96 -11.09 5.87
N VAL A 173 -8.12 -10.47 7.04
CA VAL A 173 -7.95 -11.15 8.34
C VAL A 173 -9.01 -12.24 8.53
N ILE A 174 -10.28 -11.95 8.21
CA ILE A 174 -11.36 -12.94 8.29
C ILE A 174 -11.06 -14.13 7.37
N SER A 175 -10.66 -13.87 6.13
CA SER A 175 -10.30 -14.91 5.15
C SER A 175 -9.12 -15.76 5.64
N TYR A 176 -8.11 -15.14 6.26
CA TYR A 176 -6.99 -15.84 6.87
C TYR A 176 -7.42 -16.73 8.04
N ILE A 177 -8.27 -16.23 8.94
CA ILE A 177 -8.78 -17.00 10.07
C ILE A 177 -9.59 -18.20 9.57
N MET A 178 -10.50 -18.00 8.61
CA MET A 178 -11.29 -19.07 8.01
C MET A 178 -10.41 -20.14 7.36
N LYS A 179 -9.34 -19.72 6.67
CA LYS A 179 -8.35 -20.63 6.10
C LYS A 179 -7.70 -21.49 7.18
N GLN A 180 -7.23 -20.89 8.28
CA GLN A 180 -6.58 -21.62 9.36
C GLN A 180 -7.52 -22.63 10.03
N TYR A 181 -8.79 -22.27 10.22
CA TYR A 181 -9.80 -23.21 10.70
C TYR A 181 -10.07 -24.35 9.71
N GLY A 182 -10.11 -24.06 8.41
CA GLY A 182 -10.29 -25.07 7.36
C GLY A 182 -9.13 -26.06 7.31
N GLU A 183 -7.88 -25.58 7.31
CA GLU A 183 -6.68 -26.44 7.34
C GLU A 183 -6.63 -27.29 8.62
N GLY A 184 -7.02 -26.72 9.77
CA GLY A 184 -7.10 -27.46 11.04
C GLY A 184 -8.13 -28.59 11.03
N GLN A 185 -9.26 -28.43 10.34
CA GLN A 185 -10.28 -29.47 10.23
C GLN A 185 -9.86 -30.62 9.29
N ILE A 186 -9.11 -30.31 8.22
CA ILE A 186 -8.61 -31.32 7.28
C ILE A 186 -7.62 -32.28 7.96
N HIS A 187 -6.83 -31.79 8.93
CA HIS A 187 -5.82 -32.58 9.66
C HIS A 187 -6.36 -33.24 10.94
N SER A 188 -7.68 -33.14 11.21
CA SER A 188 -8.32 -33.74 12.38
C SER A 188 -8.67 -35.21 12.12
N ASP A 189 -8.66 -36.04 13.18
CA ASP A 189 -8.88 -37.49 13.12
C ASP A 189 -10.24 -37.91 12.51
N THR A 190 -11.21 -36.99 12.46
CA THR A 190 -12.48 -37.13 11.74
C THR A 190 -12.60 -36.04 10.68
N PRO A 191 -12.16 -36.29 9.43
CA PRO A 191 -12.34 -35.35 8.33
C PRO A 191 -13.83 -35.21 8.04
N THR A 192 -14.45 -34.20 8.65
CA THR A 192 -15.80 -33.79 8.30
C THR A 192 -15.68 -32.89 7.08
N GLU A 193 -16.37 -33.26 5.98
CA GLU A 193 -16.52 -32.40 4.82
C GLU A 193 -17.39 -31.19 5.19
N SER A 194 -16.82 -30.26 5.94
CA SER A 194 -17.49 -29.04 6.35
C SER A 194 -17.51 -28.06 5.17
N ILE A 195 -18.57 -27.26 5.10
CA ILE A 195 -18.74 -26.21 4.06
C ILE A 195 -17.56 -25.22 4.02
N LEU A 196 -16.81 -25.12 5.14
CA LEU A 196 -15.63 -24.28 5.31
C LEU A 196 -14.42 -24.80 4.51
N VAL A 197 -14.26 -26.12 4.39
CA VAL A 197 -13.18 -26.72 3.59
C VAL A 197 -13.37 -26.39 2.11
N HIS A 198 -14.58 -26.56 1.57
CA HIS A 198 -14.88 -26.22 0.17
C HIS A 198 -14.78 -24.70 -0.10
N SER A 199 -15.15 -23.88 0.89
CA SER A 199 -15.16 -22.41 0.72
C SER A 199 -13.78 -21.76 0.82
N THR A 200 -12.73 -22.48 1.21
CA THR A 200 -11.37 -21.92 1.38
C THR A 200 -10.85 -21.27 0.09
N SER A 201 -11.05 -21.92 -1.06
CA SER A 201 -10.66 -21.39 -2.38
C SER A 201 -11.44 -20.12 -2.76
N ALA A 202 -12.71 -20.01 -2.36
CA ALA A 202 -13.55 -18.84 -2.58
C ALA A 202 -13.05 -17.63 -1.77
N PHE A 203 -12.61 -17.83 -0.52
CA PHE A 203 -12.02 -16.76 0.29
C PHE A 203 -10.70 -16.24 -0.29
N PHE A 204 -9.83 -17.14 -0.77
CA PHE A 204 -8.60 -16.75 -1.46
C PHE A 204 -8.90 -15.93 -2.72
N THR A 205 -9.74 -16.46 -3.61
CA THR A 205 -10.10 -15.79 -4.87
C THR A 205 -10.76 -14.44 -4.60
N GLY A 206 -11.64 -14.36 -3.60
CA GLY A 206 -12.28 -13.12 -3.18
C GLY A 206 -11.28 -12.08 -2.67
N THR A 207 -10.31 -12.50 -1.86
CA THR A 207 -9.24 -11.62 -1.36
C THR A 207 -8.37 -11.09 -2.50
N PHE A 208 -7.96 -11.96 -3.44
CA PHE A 208 -7.22 -11.54 -4.62
C PHE A 208 -8.01 -10.56 -5.50
N GLY A 209 -9.29 -10.84 -5.77
CA GLY A 209 -10.17 -9.96 -6.53
C GLY A 209 -10.35 -8.59 -5.86
N MET A 210 -10.51 -8.58 -4.53
CA MET A 210 -10.64 -7.37 -3.73
C MET A 210 -9.41 -6.46 -3.84
N TRP A 211 -8.19 -7.00 -3.71
CA TRP A 211 -6.96 -6.22 -3.84
C TRP A 211 -6.74 -5.69 -5.27
N ASN A 212 -7.21 -6.41 -6.30
CA ASN A 212 -7.19 -5.91 -7.67
C ASN A 212 -8.14 -4.73 -7.87
N ILE A 213 -9.37 -4.83 -7.35
CA ILE A 213 -10.35 -3.74 -7.35
C ILE A 213 -9.81 -2.54 -6.57
N TYR A 214 -9.13 -2.78 -5.44
CA TYR A 214 -8.48 -1.75 -4.64
C TYR A 214 -7.50 -0.91 -5.45
N VAL A 215 -6.58 -1.56 -6.15
CA VAL A 215 -5.60 -0.86 -7.00
C VAL A 215 -6.28 -0.12 -8.14
N LEU A 216 -7.35 -0.70 -8.73
CA LEU A 216 -8.12 -0.04 -9.77
C LEU A 216 -8.78 1.25 -9.24
N LEU A 217 -9.45 1.17 -8.09
CA LEU A 217 -10.08 2.32 -7.44
C LEU A 217 -9.06 3.39 -7.07
N LEU A 218 -7.90 3.01 -6.53
CA LEU A 218 -6.82 3.94 -6.22
C LEU A 218 -6.40 4.71 -7.49
N LEU A 219 -6.14 4.00 -8.59
CA LEU A 219 -5.75 4.65 -9.85
C LEU A 219 -6.87 5.51 -10.44
N ALA A 220 -8.13 5.09 -10.35
CA ALA A 220 -9.26 5.86 -10.86
C ALA A 220 -9.52 7.14 -10.03
N LEU A 221 -9.38 7.08 -8.70
CA LEU A 221 -9.65 8.20 -7.79
C LEU A 221 -8.54 9.27 -7.84
N TYR A 222 -7.30 8.86 -8.14
CA TYR A 222 -6.11 9.71 -8.19
C TYR A 222 -5.60 9.99 -9.61
N ALA A 223 -6.26 9.48 -10.66
CA ALA A 223 -5.99 9.90 -12.02
C ALA A 223 -6.39 11.38 -12.25
N PRO A 224 -5.61 12.15 -13.01
CA PRO A 224 -5.99 13.51 -13.37
C PRO A 224 -7.29 13.50 -14.18
N SER A 225 -8.29 14.26 -13.73
CA SER A 225 -9.58 14.38 -14.40
C SER A 225 -9.57 15.56 -15.38
N HIS A 226 -9.99 15.34 -16.61
CA HIS A 226 -9.93 16.33 -17.71
C HIS A 226 -10.97 17.47 -17.62
N LYS A 227 -11.68 17.61 -16.49
CA LYS A 227 -12.58 18.76 -16.26
C LYS A 227 -11.77 19.99 -15.86
N HIS A 228 -11.28 20.71 -16.86
CA HIS A 228 -10.94 22.13 -16.72
C HIS A 228 -12.23 22.88 -16.37
N TYR A 229 -12.37 23.31 -15.13
CA TYR A 229 -13.33 24.37 -14.82
C TYR A 229 -12.81 25.61 -15.54
N ALA A 230 -13.55 26.15 -16.51
CA ALA A 230 -13.18 27.36 -17.25
C ALA A 230 -12.94 28.58 -16.32
N ASN A 231 -13.46 28.53 -15.08
CA ASN A 231 -13.22 29.54 -14.05
C ASN A 231 -11.94 29.29 -13.22
N ALA A 232 -11.17 28.23 -13.52
CA ALA A 232 -9.93 27.92 -12.81
C ALA A 232 -8.77 28.84 -13.21
N ASN A 233 -8.77 29.36 -14.45
CA ASN A 233 -7.70 30.26 -14.93
C ASN A 233 -7.88 31.69 -14.40
N VAL A 234 -9.11 32.18 -14.29
CA VAL A 234 -9.38 33.53 -13.74
C VAL A 234 -9.07 33.60 -12.24
N LEU A 235 -9.30 32.50 -11.51
CA LEU A 235 -8.97 32.42 -10.09
C LEU A 235 -7.51 32.07 -9.82
N ALA A 236 -6.77 31.47 -10.75
CA ALA A 236 -5.33 31.28 -10.60
C ALA A 236 -4.60 32.62 -10.69
N ASP A 237 -5.04 33.50 -11.59
CA ASP A 237 -4.53 34.86 -11.78
C ASP A 237 -4.75 35.75 -10.53
N GLU A 238 -5.94 35.72 -9.93
CA GLU A 238 -6.20 36.42 -8.66
C GLU A 238 -5.50 35.79 -7.44
N THR A 239 -5.13 34.50 -7.51
CA THR A 239 -4.39 33.84 -6.44
C THR A 239 -2.88 34.09 -6.55
N GLU A 240 -2.34 34.31 -7.76
CA GLU A 240 -0.95 34.75 -7.96
C GLU A 240 -0.75 36.19 -7.45
N ASP A 241 -1.71 37.09 -7.70
CA ASP A 241 -1.61 38.51 -7.30
C ASP A 241 -1.73 38.74 -5.77
N LEU A 242 -2.34 37.79 -5.03
CA LEU A 242 -2.39 37.79 -3.56
C LEU A 242 -1.30 36.92 -2.89
N MET A 243 -0.53 36.17 -3.68
CA MET A 243 0.56 35.29 -3.23
C MET A 243 1.94 35.79 -3.68
N ASP A 244 2.08 37.08 -4.00
CA ASP A 244 3.34 37.78 -4.30
C ASP A 244 4.30 37.91 -3.08
N GLY A 245 4.29 36.90 -2.21
CA GLY A 245 5.23 36.75 -1.09
C GLY A 245 5.91 35.38 -1.02
N THR A 246 5.45 34.37 -1.78
CA THR A 246 6.07 33.03 -1.76
C THR A 246 5.87 32.32 -3.10
N ALA A 247 6.60 32.78 -4.11
CA ALA A 247 6.88 32.00 -5.31
C ALA A 247 7.46 30.64 -4.90
N THR A 248 6.67 29.57 -5.06
CA THR A 248 7.08 28.21 -4.75
C THR A 248 7.21 27.45 -6.06
N GLU A 249 8.40 26.92 -6.31
CA GLU A 249 8.86 26.21 -7.53
C GLU A 249 8.12 24.89 -7.83
N SER A 250 6.86 24.74 -7.41
CA SER A 250 6.00 23.64 -7.87
C SER A 250 5.42 23.88 -9.27
N ALA A 251 5.62 25.09 -9.83
CA ALA A 251 5.23 25.44 -11.20
C ALA A 251 6.18 24.90 -12.28
N ALA A 252 7.38 24.42 -11.94
CA ALA A 252 8.37 23.99 -12.94
C ALA A 252 7.95 22.77 -13.77
N LEU A 253 7.01 21.94 -13.28
CA LEU A 253 6.46 20.81 -14.03
C LEU A 253 5.24 21.18 -14.89
N THR A 254 4.66 22.36 -14.71
CA THR A 254 3.59 22.91 -15.56
C THR A 254 4.09 23.93 -16.57
N THR A 255 5.32 24.45 -16.43
CA THR A 255 5.92 25.43 -17.37
C THR A 255 6.30 24.84 -18.73
N PHE A 256 6.40 23.51 -18.88
CA PHE A 256 6.74 22.89 -20.17
C PHE A 256 5.60 22.85 -21.20
N VAL A 257 4.43 23.43 -20.89
CA VAL A 257 3.27 23.48 -21.81
C VAL A 257 2.82 24.92 -22.08
N LYS A 258 3.75 25.86 -22.16
CA LYS A 258 3.46 27.16 -22.76
C LYS A 258 3.61 27.03 -24.28
N PRO A 259 2.54 27.17 -25.09
CA PRO A 259 2.71 27.24 -26.53
C PRO A 259 3.52 28.52 -26.83
N ALA A 260 4.59 28.38 -27.60
CA ALA A 260 5.28 29.51 -28.19
C ALA A 260 4.31 30.18 -29.17
N THR A 261 3.86 31.38 -28.82
CA THR A 261 3.24 32.30 -29.77
C THR A 261 4.27 33.37 -30.09
N ASP A 262 4.62 33.43 -31.38
CA ASP A 262 5.23 34.59 -32.03
C ASP A 262 4.39 35.87 -31.82
#